data_AF-A0A352XMW1-F1
#
_entry.id   AF-A0A352XMW1-F1
#
_cell.length_a   1.000
_cell.length_b   1.000
_cell.length_c   1.000
_cell.angle_alpha   90.00
_cell.angle_beta   90.00
_cell.angle_gamma   90.00
#
_symmetry.space_group_name_H-M   'P 1'
#
loop_
_entity.id
_entity.type
_entity.pdbx_description
1 polymer ?
#
loop_
_entity_poly.entity_id
_entity_poly.type
_entity_poly.pdbx_seq_one_letter_code
_entity_poly.pdbx_strand_id
1 'polypeptide(L)'
;QAARQASPLRRVRSKLPPMLLMHGTTDRILPFETTRAFAKKMRRWFRRNDCRLIPYEGCGHSFFNFNVNPQLFEATITQMDKFLIEKGFIEPTPAAENDCAL
;
A
#
# COMPACT_ATOMS: atom_id res chain seq x y z
N GLN A 1 20.86 7.09 -18.82
CA GLN A 1 20.71 5.61 -18.80
C GLN A 1 20.44 5.02 -17.40
N ALA A 2 21.02 5.57 -16.32
CA ALA A 2 20.86 5.07 -14.94
C ALA A 2 19.39 4.94 -14.47
N ALA A 3 18.52 5.93 -14.74
CA ALA A 3 17.11 5.90 -14.33
C ALA A 3 16.34 4.67 -14.86
N ARG A 4 16.65 4.23 -16.09
CA ARG A 4 16.03 3.01 -16.67
C ARG A 4 16.48 1.76 -15.95
N GLN A 5 17.73 1.68 -15.50
CA GLN A 5 18.27 0.52 -14.77
C GLN A 5 17.80 0.46 -13.31
N ALA A 6 17.49 1.61 -12.72
CA ALA A 6 16.94 1.74 -11.38
C ALA A 6 15.41 1.49 -11.30
N SER A 7 14.71 1.44 -12.44
CA SER A 7 13.25 1.28 -12.47
C SER A 7 12.76 0.01 -11.75
N PRO A 8 11.96 0.12 -10.67
CA PRO A 8 11.39 -1.03 -9.97
C PRO A 8 10.51 -1.89 -10.89
N LEU A 9 9.77 -1.25 -11.79
CA LEU A 9 8.92 -1.94 -12.76
C LEU A 9 9.71 -2.93 -13.62
N ARG A 10 10.96 -2.62 -13.99
CA ARG A 10 11.81 -3.53 -14.78
C ARG A 10 12.36 -4.69 -13.95
N ARG A 11 12.42 -4.56 -12.62
CA ARG A 11 12.96 -5.56 -11.69
C ARG A 11 11.91 -6.53 -11.15
N VAL A 12 10.64 -6.41 -11.56
CA VAL A 12 9.58 -7.35 -11.18
C VAL A 12 9.92 -8.77 -11.68
N ARG A 13 10.14 -9.67 -10.73
CA ARG A 13 10.39 -11.11 -10.89
C ARG A 13 9.43 -11.91 -10.00
N SER A 14 9.39 -13.23 -10.14
CA SER A 14 8.60 -14.10 -9.25
C SER A 14 9.24 -14.19 -7.86
N LYS A 15 8.47 -14.65 -6.86
CA LYS A 15 8.91 -14.84 -5.46
C LYS A 15 9.38 -13.54 -4.79
N LEU A 16 8.76 -12.42 -5.15
CA LEU A 16 8.96 -11.16 -4.43
C LEU A 16 8.13 -11.16 -3.13
N PRO A 17 8.55 -10.43 -2.09
CA PRO A 17 7.80 -10.31 -0.85
C PRO A 17 6.40 -9.72 -1.08
N PRO A 18 5.45 -9.98 -0.18
CA PRO A 18 4.11 -9.41 -0.27
C PRO A 18 4.20 -7.88 -0.18
N MET A 19 3.41 -7.18 -0.99
CA MET A 19 3.41 -5.71 -1.05
C MET A 19 2.01 -5.13 -0.90
N LEU A 20 1.89 -4.10 -0.08
CA LEU A 20 0.74 -3.20 -0.04
C LEU A 20 1.11 -1.88 -0.70
N LEU A 21 0.30 -1.44 -1.67
CA LEU A 21 0.43 -0.17 -2.36
C LEU A 21 -0.81 0.66 -2.07
N MET A 22 -0.63 1.88 -1.59
CA MET A 22 -1.70 2.86 -1.34
C MET A 22 -1.37 4.12 -2.14
N HIS A 23 -2.28 4.55 -3.02
CA HIS A 23 -2.00 5.64 -3.95
C HIS A 23 -3.26 6.45 -4.24
N GLY A 24 -3.15 7.78 -4.14
CA GLY A 24 -4.21 8.71 -4.51
C GLY A 24 -4.44 8.80 -6.02
N THR A 25 -5.69 8.76 -6.48
CA THR A 25 -5.99 8.73 -7.92
C THR A 25 -5.81 10.08 -8.63
N THR A 26 -5.70 11.18 -7.88
CA THR A 26 -5.48 12.53 -8.40
C THR A 26 -4.06 13.05 -8.13
N ASP A 27 -3.12 12.15 -7.85
CA ASP A 27 -1.70 12.49 -7.68
C ASP A 27 -1.12 13.16 -8.93
N ARG A 28 -0.72 14.44 -8.77
CA ARG A 28 -0.18 15.29 -9.83
C ARG A 28 1.32 15.12 -10.05
N ILE A 29 2.03 14.50 -9.10
CA ILE A 29 3.49 14.31 -9.14
C ILE A 29 3.80 12.93 -9.73
N LEU A 30 3.14 11.88 -9.23
CA LEU A 30 3.30 10.52 -9.71
C LEU A 30 1.95 9.98 -10.18
N PRO A 31 1.71 9.90 -11.50
CA PRO A 31 0.43 9.44 -12.03
C PRO A 31 0.05 8.05 -11.51
N PHE A 32 -1.18 7.89 -11.00
CA PHE A 32 -1.68 6.62 -10.46
C PHE A 32 -1.45 5.41 -11.38
N GLU A 33 -1.53 5.64 -12.69
CA GLU A 33 -1.31 4.65 -13.74
C GLU A 33 0.04 3.92 -13.61
N THR A 34 1.08 4.57 -13.09
CA THR A 34 2.39 3.94 -12.89
C THR A 34 2.33 2.85 -11.83
N THR A 35 1.64 3.10 -10.72
CA THR A 35 1.47 2.16 -9.63
C THR A 35 0.50 1.05 -10.01
N ARG A 36 -0.57 1.39 -10.76
CA ARG A 36 -1.48 0.40 -11.34
C ARG A 36 -0.75 -0.56 -12.28
N ALA A 37 0.13 -0.05 -13.14
CA ALA A 37 0.94 -0.87 -14.05
C ALA A 37 1.93 -1.76 -13.28
N PHE A 38 2.54 -1.26 -12.21
CA PHE A 38 3.40 -2.05 -11.33
C PHE A 38 2.64 -3.20 -10.66
N ALA A 39 1.51 -2.91 -10.01
CA ALA A 39 0.67 -3.90 -9.36
C ALA A 39 0.17 -4.98 -10.35
N LYS A 40 -0.25 -4.56 -11.55
CA LYS A 40 -0.63 -5.49 -12.63
C LYS A 40 0.53 -6.41 -13.03
N LYS A 41 1.75 -5.87 -13.13
CA LYS A 41 2.94 -6.67 -13.47
C LYS A 41 3.31 -7.64 -12.35
N MET A 42 3.17 -7.25 -11.09
CA MET A 42 3.39 -8.09 -9.91
C MET A 42 2.43 -9.29 -9.88
N ARG A 43 1.14 -9.03 -10.10
CA ARG A 43 0.07 -10.06 -10.03
C ARG A 43 -0.07 -10.93 -11.28
N ARG A 44 0.72 -10.69 -12.33
CA ARG A 44 0.65 -11.50 -13.57
C ARG A 44 0.75 -12.99 -13.24
N TRP A 45 -0.04 -13.80 -13.92
CA TRP A 45 -0.21 -15.23 -13.60
C TRP A 45 1.11 -16.02 -13.57
N PHE A 46 2.09 -15.69 -14.41
CA PHE A 46 3.42 -16.33 -14.39
C PHE A 46 4.36 -15.80 -13.29
N ARG A 47 4.03 -14.68 -12.63
CA ARG A 47 4.80 -14.10 -11.52
C ARG A 47 4.27 -14.55 -10.16
N ARG A 48 2.93 -14.61 -10.01
CA ARG A 48 2.22 -15.04 -8.79
C ARG A 48 2.68 -14.31 -7.52
N ASN A 49 3.13 -13.06 -7.63
CA ASN A 49 3.48 -12.29 -6.44
C ASN A 49 2.22 -11.76 -5.78
N ASP A 50 2.28 -11.64 -4.46
CA ASP A 50 1.26 -11.01 -3.66
C ASP A 50 1.43 -9.49 -3.65
N CYS A 51 0.49 -8.78 -4.25
CA CYS A 51 0.54 -7.33 -4.36
C CYS A 51 -0.86 -6.74 -4.33
N ARG A 52 -1.21 -6.15 -3.19
CA ARG A 52 -2.44 -5.40 -2.97
C ARG A 52 -2.23 -3.95 -3.39
N LEU A 53 -3.19 -3.40 -4.14
CA LEU A 53 -3.24 -1.99 -4.50
C LEU A 53 -4.57 -1.42 -4.02
N ILE A 54 -4.52 -0.41 -3.17
CA ILE A 54 -5.68 0.33 -2.67
C ILE A 54 -5.64 1.73 -3.31
N PRO A 55 -6.51 2.02 -4.28
CA PRO A 55 -6.70 3.38 -4.78
C PRO A 55 -7.43 4.22 -3.73
N TYR A 56 -6.96 5.45 -3.52
CA TYR A 56 -7.64 6.46 -2.72
C TYR A 56 -8.24 7.50 -3.65
N GLU A 57 -9.55 7.39 -3.88
CA GLU A 57 -10.23 8.23 -4.86
C GLU A 57 -10.19 9.71 -4.48
N GLY A 58 -9.90 10.57 -5.46
CA GLY A 58 -9.83 12.01 -5.25
C GLY A 58 -8.58 12.50 -4.49
N CYS A 59 -7.76 11.60 -3.95
CA CYS A 59 -6.60 11.95 -3.13
C CYS A 59 -5.37 12.28 -3.99
N GLY A 60 -4.65 13.33 -3.60
CA GLY A 60 -3.42 13.78 -4.26
C GLY A 60 -2.16 13.13 -3.71
N HIS A 61 -1.00 13.70 -4.06
CA HIS A 61 0.29 13.26 -3.51
C HIS A 61 0.34 13.48 -1.99
N SER A 62 1.00 12.57 -1.26
CA SER A 62 1.21 12.67 0.19
C SER A 62 -0.06 12.75 1.06
N PHE A 63 -1.22 12.32 0.54
CA PHE A 63 -2.51 12.36 1.26
C PHE A 63 -2.50 11.61 2.60
N PHE A 64 -1.59 10.64 2.75
CA PHE A 64 -1.46 9.76 3.90
C PHE A 64 -0.69 10.39 5.06
N ASN A 65 -0.18 11.62 4.95
CA ASN A 65 0.57 12.25 6.03
C ASN A 65 -0.37 12.71 7.17
N PHE A 66 0.06 12.52 8.42
CA PHE A 66 -0.71 12.88 9.62
C PHE A 66 -1.19 14.33 9.64
N ASN A 67 -0.36 15.26 9.15
CA ASN A 67 -0.64 16.69 9.13
C ASN A 67 -1.52 17.15 7.94
N VAL A 68 -1.90 16.27 7.02
CA VAL A 68 -2.74 16.61 5.86
C VAL A 68 -4.20 16.33 6.16
N ASN A 69 -4.50 15.11 6.60
CA ASN A 69 -5.85 14.67 6.92
C ASN A 69 -5.79 13.48 7.91
N PRO A 70 -6.18 13.68 9.19
CA PRO A 70 -6.10 12.64 10.21
C PRO A 70 -6.90 11.38 9.85
N GLN A 71 -8.06 11.53 9.19
CA GLN A 71 -8.92 10.41 8.81
C GLN A 71 -8.27 9.55 7.72
N LEU A 72 -7.64 10.19 6.72
CA LEU A 72 -6.92 9.46 5.68
C LEU A 72 -5.65 8.80 6.24
N PHE A 73 -4.94 9.46 7.16
CA PHE A 73 -3.83 8.87 7.88
C PHE A 73 -4.28 7.61 8.61
N GLU A 74 -5.30 7.71 9.47
CA GLU A 74 -5.86 6.57 10.22
C GLU A 74 -6.33 5.44 9.30
N ALA A 75 -6.99 5.78 8.19
CA ALA A 75 -7.40 4.80 7.19
C ALA A 75 -6.20 4.07 6.59
N THR A 76 -5.10 4.76 6.26
CA THR A 76 -3.91 4.12 5.69
C THR A 76 -3.19 3.22 6.70
N ILE A 77 -3.11 3.64 7.97
CA ILE A 77 -2.58 2.82 9.05
C ILE A 77 -3.43 1.57 9.28
N THR A 78 -4.75 1.72 9.31
CA THR A 78 -5.70 0.60 9.45
C THR A 78 -5.56 -0.42 8.31
N GLN A 79 -5.37 0.04 7.07
CA GLN A 79 -5.17 -0.86 5.93
C GLN A 79 -3.82 -1.58 5.99
N MET A 80 -2.78 -0.90 6.48
CA MET A 80 -1.47 -1.49 6.71
C MET A 80 -1.52 -2.56 7.80
N ASP A 81 -2.16 -2.27 8.93
CA ASP A 81 -2.35 -3.19 10.05
C ASP A 81 -3.05 -4.48 9.61
N LYS A 82 -4.21 -4.35 8.95
CA LYS A 82 -4.94 -5.49 8.36
C LYS A 82 -4.07 -6.31 7.42
N PHE A 83 -3.32 -5.66 6.55
CA PHE A 83 -2.43 -6.36 5.62
C PHE A 83 -1.34 -7.13 6.36
N LEU A 84 -0.71 -6.56 7.38
CA LEU A 84 0.34 -7.21 8.15
C LEU A 84 -0.20 -8.40 8.96
N ILE A 85 -1.37 -8.25 9.60
CA ILE A 85 -2.07 -9.34 10.30
C ILE A 85 -2.41 -10.47 9.33
N GLU A 86 -2.99 -10.16 8.17
CA GLU A 86 -3.33 -11.17 7.15
C GLU A 86 -2.09 -11.94 6.62
N LYS A 87 -0.91 -11.32 6.64
CA LYS A 87 0.36 -11.99 6.30
C LYS A 87 1.01 -12.71 7.47
N GLY A 88 0.46 -12.59 8.68
CA GLY A 88 1.02 -13.16 9.90
C GLY A 88 2.30 -12.48 10.35
N PHE A 89 2.51 -11.21 9.99
CA PHE A 89 3.68 -10.44 10.44
C PHE A 89 3.51 -9.81 11.82
N ILE A 90 2.28 -9.51 12.20
CA ILE A 90 1.93 -8.96 13.52
C ILE A 90 0.69 -9.69 14.06
N GLU A 91 0.56 -9.71 15.38
CA GLU A 91 -0.61 -10.23 16.04
C GLU A 91 -1.75 -9.20 15.99
N PRO A 92 -3.01 -9.64 15.88
CA PRO A 92 -4.14 -8.74 15.97
C PRO A 92 -4.17 -8.09 17.35
N THR A 93 -4.42 -6.78 17.39
CA THR A 93 -4.69 -6.10 18.66
C THR A 93 -5.85 -6.80 19.37
N PRO A 94 -5.68 -7.18 20.65
CA PRO A 94 -6.78 -7.73 21.43
C PRO A 94 -7.97 -6.79 21.35
N ALA A 95 -9.18 -7.31 21.16
CA ALA A 95 -10.38 -6.50 21.34
C ALA A 95 -10.29 -5.90 22.74
N ALA A 96 -10.44 -4.58 22.87
CA ALA A 96 -10.29 -3.89 24.15
C ALA A 96 -11.16 -4.56 25.21
N GLU A 97 -10.54 -5.36 26.08
CA GLU A 97 -11.16 -5.86 27.29
C GLU A 97 -11.16 -4.70 28.28
N ASN A 98 -12.25 -3.94 28.29
CA ASN A 98 -12.59 -2.92 29.29
C ASN A 98 -11.60 -1.75 29.42
N ASP A 99 -11.71 -0.77 28.52
CA ASP A 99 -11.33 0.59 28.90
C ASP A 99 -12.33 1.10 29.96
N CYS A 100 -11.77 1.59 31.07
CA CYS A 100 -12.42 2.38 32.14
C CYS A 100 -13.27 1.64 33.19
N ALA A 101 -12.59 1.05 34.18
CA ALA A 101 -12.93 1.36 35.56
C ALA A 101 -12.29 2.72 35.92
N LEU A 102 -13.03 3.81 35.68
CA LEU A 102 -12.89 5.09 36.38
C LEU A 102 -14.22 5.41 37.06
#